data_AF-A0A957Z865-F1
#
_entry.id   AF-A0A957Z865-F1
#
_cell.length_a   1.000
_cell.length_b   1.000
_cell.length_c   1.000
_cell.angle_alpha   90.00
_cell.angle_beta   90.00
_cell.angle_gamma   90.00
#
_symmetry.space_group_name_H-M   'P 1'
#
loop_
_entity.id
_entity.type
_entity.pdbx_description
1 polymer ?
#
loop_
_entity_poly.entity_id
_entity_poly.type
_entity_poly.pdbx_seq_one_letter_code
_entity_poly.pdbx_strand_id
1 'polypeptide(L)'
;AQLGPIDVLVNNVGPYVDTPFLDLPLADFDEIMAGNVRATFLLSQAVGRAMRERGSGRIINIAATDYRHRSHAVYGLAKSGVIYLTEALALELAPST
;
A
#
# COMPACT_ATOMS: atom_id res chain seq x y z
N ALA A 1 5.27 -28.02 9.24
CA ALA A 1 3.98 -27.46 9.71
C ALA A 1 3.52 -26.41 8.69
N GLN A 2 2.22 -26.34 8.38
CA GLN A 2 1.66 -25.35 7.45
C GLN A 2 1.03 -24.21 8.28
N LEU A 3 1.27 -22.95 7.90
CA LEU A 3 0.95 -21.77 8.72
C LEU A 3 -0.55 -21.42 8.83
N GLY A 4 -1.44 -22.13 8.12
CA GLY A 4 -2.87 -21.81 8.08
C GLY A 4 -3.19 -20.55 7.24
N PRO A 5 -4.45 -20.08 7.27
CA PRO A 5 -4.87 -18.89 6.54
C PRO A 5 -4.30 -17.61 7.16
N ILE A 6 -4.16 -16.55 6.34
CA ILE A 6 -3.75 -15.22 6.81
C ILE A 6 -4.98 -14.49 7.35
N ASP A 7 -4.98 -14.22 8.66
CA ASP A 7 -6.05 -13.46 9.33
C ASP A 7 -5.84 -11.95 9.30
N VAL A 8 -4.57 -11.52 9.32
CA VAL A 8 -4.19 -10.11 9.23
C VAL A 8 -3.04 -9.97 8.24
N LEU A 9 -3.24 -9.13 7.23
CA LEU A 9 -2.17 -8.65 6.37
C LEU A 9 -1.76 -7.25 6.84
N VAL A 10 -0.47 -7.04 7.08
CA VAL A 10 0.10 -5.72 7.33
C VAL A 10 1.04 -5.37 6.19
N ASN A 11 0.63 -4.42 5.34
CA ASN A 11 1.50 -3.85 4.32
C ASN A 11 2.32 -2.73 4.96
N ASN A 12 3.56 -3.06 5.33
CA ASN A 12 4.53 -2.13 5.89
C ASN A 12 5.81 -2.12 5.02
N VAL A 13 5.73 -1.47 3.86
CA VAL A 13 6.87 -1.33 2.95
C VAL A 13 7.19 0.15 2.76
N GLY A 14 8.50 0.43 2.75
CA GLY A 14 9.08 1.67 2.28
C GLY A 14 10.38 1.33 1.55
N PRO A 15 10.52 1.81 0.32
CA PRO A 15 11.61 2.72 0.10
C PRO A 15 11.10 4.14 0.31
N TYR A 16 11.92 4.93 0.97
CA TYR A 16 11.76 6.35 1.19
C TYR A 16 12.84 7.05 0.38
N VAL A 17 12.48 8.16 -0.27
CA VAL A 17 13.41 8.98 -1.02
C VAL A 17 13.18 10.44 -0.65
N ASP A 18 14.29 11.09 -0.37
CA ASP A 18 14.38 12.51 -0.05
C ASP A 18 15.18 13.21 -1.16
N THR A 19 14.56 13.37 -2.33
CA THR A 19 15.23 13.94 -3.49
C THR A 19 14.33 14.98 -4.14
N PRO A 20 14.83 16.22 -4.36
CA PRO A 20 14.08 17.25 -5.06
C PRO A 20 13.54 16.75 -6.40
N PHE A 21 12.35 17.21 -6.77
CA PHE A 21 11.63 16.72 -7.95
C PHE A 21 12.44 16.75 -9.26
N LEU A 22 13.25 17.80 -9.47
CA LEU A 22 14.02 17.97 -10.71
C LEU A 22 15.25 17.05 -10.78
N ASP A 23 15.72 16.54 -9.64
CA ASP A 23 16.93 15.72 -9.54
C ASP A 23 16.61 14.23 -9.31
N LEU A 24 15.32 13.88 -9.15
CA LEU A 24 14.89 12.54 -8.80
C LEU A 24 15.09 11.58 -9.98
N PRO A 25 15.95 10.55 -9.85
CA PRO A 25 16.16 9.56 -10.90
C PRO A 25 14.88 8.76 -11.16
N LEU A 26 14.63 8.42 -12.43
CA LEU A 26 13.48 7.59 -12.78
C LEU A 26 13.52 6.21 -12.09
N ALA A 27 14.71 5.64 -11.90
CA ALA A 27 14.87 4.38 -11.19
C ALA A 27 14.34 4.45 -9.74
N ASP A 28 14.58 5.56 -9.06
CA ASP A 28 14.09 5.79 -7.70
C ASP A 28 12.57 5.98 -7.69
N PHE A 29 12.01 6.65 -8.70
CA PHE A 29 10.56 6.71 -8.89
C PHE A 29 9.95 5.32 -8.99
N ASP A 30 10.51 4.48 -9.87
CA ASP A 30 10.02 3.13 -10.11
C ASP A 30 10.12 2.27 -8.84
N GLU A 31 11.22 2.38 -8.09
CA GLU A 31 11.42 1.64 -6.85
C GLU A 31 10.41 2.05 -5.77
N ILE A 32 10.20 3.36 -5.56
CA ILE A 32 9.22 3.87 -4.58
C ILE A 32 7.81 3.39 -4.94
N MET A 33 7.41 3.51 -6.21
CA MET A 33 6.07 3.12 -6.66
C MET A 33 5.88 1.60 -6.61
N ALA A 34 6.90 0.83 -6.98
CA ALA A 34 6.87 -0.62 -6.90
C ALA A 34 6.75 -1.10 -5.44
N GLY A 35 7.56 -0.56 -4.53
CA GLY A 35 7.57 -0.96 -3.13
C GLY A 35 6.33 -0.50 -2.35
N ASN A 36 5.87 0.73 -2.56
CA ASN A 36 4.76 1.28 -1.78
C ASN A 36 3.40 0.92 -2.38
N VAL A 37 3.17 1.27 -3.65
CA VAL A 37 1.84 1.19 -4.26
C VAL A 37 1.59 -0.19 -4.85
N ARG A 38 2.49 -0.66 -5.73
CA ARG A 38 2.31 -1.94 -6.43
C ARG A 38 2.30 -3.12 -5.47
N ALA A 39 3.23 -3.16 -4.51
CA ALA A 39 3.26 -4.24 -3.52
C ALA A 39 1.98 -4.26 -2.66
N THR A 40 1.53 -3.10 -2.17
CA THR A 40 0.29 -2.99 -1.39
C THR A 40 -0.92 -3.48 -2.19
N PHE A 41 -1.02 -3.11 -3.47
CA PHE A 41 -2.07 -3.62 -4.36
C PHE A 41 -2.02 -5.14 -4.50
N LEU A 42 -0.87 -5.70 -4.88
CA LEU A 42 -0.73 -7.13 -5.16
C LEU A 42 -1.04 -7.99 -3.92
N LEU A 43 -0.49 -7.62 -2.77
CA LEU A 43 -0.69 -8.36 -1.52
C LEU A 43 -2.13 -8.23 -1.02
N SER A 44 -2.69 -7.01 -1.05
CA SER A 44 -4.08 -6.79 -0.65
C SER A 44 -5.05 -7.57 -1.53
N GLN A 45 -4.80 -7.62 -2.84
CA GLN A 45 -5.65 -8.36 -3.77
C GLN A 45 -5.56 -9.88 -3.55
N ALA A 46 -4.34 -10.40 -3.37
CA ALA A 46 -4.12 -11.83 -3.16
C ALA A 46 -4.75 -12.30 -1.84
N VAL A 47 -4.47 -11.62 -0.73
CA VAL A 47 -4.99 -12.00 0.59
C VAL A 47 -6.48 -11.67 0.71
N GLY A 48 -6.92 -10.53 0.15
CA GLY A 48 -8.31 -10.10 0.17
C GLY A 48 -9.26 -11.09 -0.51
N ARG A 49 -8.82 -11.76 -1.59
CA ARG A 49 -9.60 -12.85 -2.22
C ARG A 49 -9.88 -14.00 -1.24
N ALA A 50 -8.86 -14.49 -0.55
CA ALA A 50 -9.02 -15.57 0.43
C ALA A 50 -9.79 -15.12 1.69
N MET A 51 -9.64 -13.87 2.11
CA MET A 51 -10.43 -13.29 3.22
C MET A 51 -11.91 -13.20 2.87
N ARG A 52 -12.24 -12.79 1.64
CA ARG A 52 -13.62 -12.71 1.14
C ARG A 52 -14.28 -14.07 1.10
N GLU A 53 -13.60 -15.10 0.59
CA GLU A 53 -14.11 -16.48 0.59
C GLU A 53 -14.42 -16.99 1.99
N ARG A 54 -13.61 -16.61 2.98
CA ARG A 54 -13.79 -16.96 4.40
C ARG A 54 -14.80 -16.07 5.12
N GLY A 55 -15.16 -14.92 4.55
CA GLY A 55 -15.96 -13.88 5.22
C GLY A 55 -15.25 -13.22 6.41
N SER A 56 -13.92 -13.35 6.52
CA SER A 56 -13.15 -12.80 7.64
C SER A 56 -11.71 -12.47 7.26
N GLY A 57 -11.21 -11.36 7.81
CA GLY A 57 -9.84 -10.90 7.67
C GLY A 57 -9.68 -9.39 7.88
N ARG A 58 -8.44 -8.93 8.04
CA ARG A 58 -8.10 -7.51 8.16
C ARG A 58 -6.87 -7.18 7.30
N ILE A 59 -6.92 -6.07 6.59
CA ILE A 59 -5.77 -5.51 5.85
C ILE A 59 -5.43 -4.17 6.50
N ILE A 60 -4.17 -4.02 6.92
CA ILE A 60 -3.64 -2.80 7.54
C ILE A 60 -2.53 -2.28 6.62
N ASN A 61 -2.68 -1.04 6.15
CA ASN A 61 -1.70 -0.40 5.27
C ASN A 61 -1.00 0.74 6.02
N ILE A 62 0.33 0.70 6.08
CA ILE A 62 1.13 1.75 6.72
C ILE A 62 1.45 2.85 5.71
N ALA A 63 0.77 3.99 5.87
CA ALA A 63 1.01 5.19 5.09
C ALA A 63 2.10 6.08 5.73
N ALA A 64 1.93 7.40 5.71
CA ALA A 64 2.81 8.35 6.39
C ALA A 64 2.01 9.57 6.85
N THR A 65 2.49 10.24 7.91
CA THR A 65 1.94 11.52 8.38
C THR A 65 2.68 12.72 7.77
N ASP A 66 3.99 12.59 7.56
CA ASP A 66 4.85 13.64 6.98
C ASP A 66 5.20 13.36 5.50
N TYR A 67 4.16 13.32 4.67
CA TYR A 67 4.32 13.04 3.23
C TYR A 67 4.25 14.32 2.37
N ARG A 68 3.95 15.48 2.98
CA ARG A 68 3.85 16.79 2.32
C ARG A 68 5.10 17.64 2.61
N HIS A 69 6.24 17.18 2.12
CA HIS A 69 7.55 17.83 2.28
C HIS A 69 8.13 18.24 0.92
N ARG A 70 9.00 19.25 0.90
CA ARG A 70 9.55 19.89 -0.33
C ARG A 70 10.22 18.90 -1.30
N SER A 71 10.82 17.85 -0.76
CA SER A 71 11.63 16.85 -1.46
C SER A 71 10.96 15.47 -1.51
N HIS A 72 9.69 15.36 -1.11
CA HIS A 72 8.95 14.09 -1.08
C HIS A 72 7.92 14.01 -2.22
N ALA A 73 8.20 14.55 -3.41
CA ALA A 73 7.20 14.57 -4.48
C ALA A 73 6.67 13.16 -4.79
N VAL A 74 7.58 12.18 -4.98
CA VAL A 74 7.20 10.80 -5.32
C VAL A 74 6.83 9.99 -4.08
N TYR A 75 7.57 10.14 -2.98
CA TYR A 75 7.20 9.47 -1.72
C TYR A 75 5.81 9.91 -1.23
N GLY A 76 5.53 11.21 -1.33
CA GLY A 76 4.23 11.81 -1.03
C GLY A 76 3.12 11.30 -1.93
N LEU A 77 3.36 11.20 -3.23
CA LEU A 77 2.45 10.57 -4.18
C LEU A 77 2.17 9.12 -3.77
N ALA A 78 3.20 8.32 -3.50
CA ALA A 78 3.07 6.92 -3.17
C ALA A 78 2.26 6.69 -1.88
N LYS A 79 2.56 7.43 -0.80
CA LYS A 79 1.82 7.32 0.46
C LYS A 79 0.39 7.86 0.35
N SER A 80 0.14 8.89 -0.46
CA SER A 80 -1.23 9.31 -0.80
C SER A 80 -2.00 8.23 -1.56
N GLY A 81 -1.33 7.54 -2.50
CA GLY A 81 -1.90 6.40 -3.21
C GLY A 81 -2.26 5.24 -2.29
N VAL A 82 -1.44 4.96 -1.27
CA VAL A 82 -1.75 3.94 -0.24
C VAL A 82 -2.98 4.34 0.60
N ILE A 83 -3.12 5.62 0.96
CA ILE A 83 -4.32 6.12 1.67
C ILE A 83 -5.56 5.92 0.80
N TYR A 84 -5.53 6.42 -0.43
CA TYR A 84 -6.65 6.28 -1.37
C TYR A 84 -7.02 4.82 -1.61
N LEU A 85 -6.03 3.96 -1.86
CA LEU A 85 -6.27 2.53 -2.07
C LEU A 85 -6.92 1.87 -0.85
N THR A 86 -6.54 2.29 0.36
CA THR A 86 -7.15 1.79 1.60
C THR A 86 -8.64 2.16 1.67
N GLU A 87 -8.98 3.42 1.39
CA GLU A 87 -10.36 3.91 1.39
C GLU A 87 -11.20 3.22 0.31
N ALA A 88 -10.66 3.10 -0.91
CA ALA A 88 -11.32 2.42 -2.03
C ALA A 88 -11.59 0.94 -1.71
N LEU A 89 -10.58 0.21 -1.21
CA LEU A 89 -10.75 -1.19 -0.84
C LEU A 89 -11.74 -1.38 0.31
N ALA A 90 -11.81 -0.45 1.26
CA ALA A 90 -12.81 -0.52 2.33
C ALA A 90 -14.25 -0.47 1.78
N LEU A 91 -14.49 0.31 0.72
CA LEU A 91 -15.78 0.36 0.03
C LEU A 91 -16.00 -0.89 -0.84
N GLU A 92 -15.01 -1.28 -1.65
CA GLU A 92 -15.13 -2.42 -2.58
C GLU A 92 -15.25 -3.78 -1.87
N LEU A 93 -14.64 -3.93 -0.69
CA LEU A 93 -14.64 -5.18 0.08
C LEU A 93 -15.67 -5.16 1.22
N ALA A 94 -16.46 -4.10 1.36
CA ALA A 94 -17.56 -4.05 2.31
C ALA A 94 -18.56 -5.19 2.03
N PRO A 95 -19.25 -5.72 3.05
CA PRO A 95 -20.34 -6.66 2.84
C PRO A 95 -21.39 -6.08 1.88
N SER A 96 -21.84 -6.88 0.92
CA SER A 96 -22.97 -6.53 0.07
C SER A 96 -24.24 -6.56 0.93
N THR A 97 -24.63 -5.41 1.47
CA THR A 97 -25.98 -5.20 2.04
C THR A 97 -27.04 -5.17 0.96
#